data_AF-G8FVB3-F1
#
_entry.id   AF-G8FVB3-F1
#
_cell.length_a   1.000
_cell.length_b   1.000
_cell.length_c   1.000
_cell.angle_alpha   90.00
_cell.angle_beta   90.00
_cell.angle_gamma   90.00
#
_symmetry.space_group_name_H-M   'P 1'
#
loop_
_entity.id
_entity.type
_entity.pdbx_description
1 polymer ?
#
loop_
_entity_poly.entity_id
_entity_poly.type
_entity_poly.pdbx_seq_one_letter_code
_entity_poly.pdbx_strand_id
1 'polypeptide(L)'
;VEGTKLVGSNGQAVALHGMSLFWSQWTEGAAFFNAETVQALKSSWNANLVRATMGVENGGYLSNPSTEQAKVDAVVQAAIDAGIYVIIDWHDHNAASHTSSAVSFFSTMSKKYANVPNVLYETFNEPLQVDWTGVLVPCHKAVIAAIRANDAKNVIILGTPTWSQDVDVASQNPITGFSNIMYTLHYYAASHKAELRAKAQTALNNGIGIFVTEYGTVDASGGGSVDQASSEAWWTFLDSNK
;
A
#
# COMPACT_ATOMS: atom_id res chain seq x y z
N VAL A 1 7.22 0.37 13.24
CA VAL A 1 6.55 -0.95 13.25
C VAL A 1 7.16 -1.75 14.36
N GLU A 2 6.35 -2.25 15.27
CA GLU A 2 6.78 -3.06 16.41
C GLU A 2 5.98 -4.35 16.43
N GLY A 3 6.65 -5.47 16.14
CA GLY A 3 5.98 -6.75 15.90
C GLY A 3 4.93 -6.62 14.78
N THR A 4 3.68 -6.93 15.11
CA THR A 4 2.55 -6.86 14.18
C THR A 4 1.95 -5.46 14.02
N LYS A 5 2.40 -4.47 14.80
CA LYS A 5 1.69 -3.19 14.95
C LYS A 5 2.38 -2.03 14.25
N LEU A 6 1.59 -1.16 13.66
CA LEU A 6 2.02 0.19 13.31
C LEU A 6 1.96 1.06 14.56
N VAL A 7 3.05 1.74 14.90
CA VAL A 7 3.15 2.58 16.10
C VAL A 7 3.58 3.99 15.75
N GLY A 8 3.08 4.96 16.50
CA GLY A 8 3.53 6.36 16.44
C GLY A 8 4.85 6.58 17.17
N SER A 9 5.38 7.80 17.12
CA SER A 9 6.64 8.19 17.79
C SER A 9 6.60 8.07 19.32
N ASN A 10 5.41 7.98 19.91
CA ASN A 10 5.18 7.74 21.33
C ASN A 10 5.06 6.25 21.70
N GLY A 11 5.30 5.35 20.74
CA GLY A 11 5.18 3.90 20.92
C GLY A 11 3.75 3.37 21.02
N GLN A 12 2.73 4.22 20.84
CA GLN A 12 1.34 3.78 20.85
C GLN A 12 0.93 3.23 19.49
N ALA A 13 0.16 2.15 19.48
CA ALA A 13 -0.41 1.59 18.26
C ALA A 13 -1.34 2.60 17.58
N VAL A 14 -1.25 2.69 16.25
CA VAL A 14 -2.07 3.59 15.42
C VAL A 14 -2.71 2.80 14.29
N ALA A 15 -3.94 3.17 13.95
CA ALA A 15 -4.64 2.69 12.76
C ALA A 15 -4.83 3.86 11.79
N LEU A 16 -4.52 3.63 10.52
CA LEU A 16 -4.71 4.60 9.45
C LEU A 16 -5.93 4.19 8.64
N HIS A 17 -6.89 5.11 8.51
CA HIS A 17 -8.13 4.94 7.77
C HIS A 17 -8.24 6.05 6.74
N GLY A 18 -8.48 5.66 5.49
CA GLY A 18 -8.40 6.59 4.37
C GLY A 18 -8.98 6.02 3.10
N MET A 19 -8.75 6.75 2.01
CA MET A 19 -9.20 6.37 0.68
C MET A 19 -8.02 6.16 -0.25
N SER A 20 -8.14 5.15 -1.09
CA SER A 20 -7.29 5.01 -2.27
C SER A 20 -7.86 5.84 -3.40
N LEU A 21 -6.99 6.60 -4.08
CA LEU A 21 -7.33 7.11 -5.39
C LEU A 21 -7.35 5.94 -6.39
N PHE A 22 -8.10 6.11 -7.47
CA PHE A 22 -8.08 5.17 -8.59
C PHE A 22 -6.83 5.39 -9.45
N TRP A 23 -6.52 4.46 -10.35
CA TRP A 23 -5.36 4.47 -11.23
C TRP A 23 -5.04 5.85 -11.83
N SER A 24 -3.80 6.31 -11.64
CA SER A 24 -3.37 7.66 -11.99
C SER A 24 -3.46 8.00 -13.49
N GLN A 25 -3.29 7.01 -14.37
CA GLN A 25 -3.21 7.21 -15.82
C GLN A 25 -4.58 7.20 -16.50
N TRP A 26 -5.61 6.62 -15.88
CA TRP A 26 -6.96 6.57 -16.42
C TRP A 26 -7.73 7.84 -16.08
N THR A 27 -8.58 8.29 -16.99
CA THR A 27 -9.33 9.55 -16.86
C THR A 27 -10.21 9.60 -15.61
N GLU A 28 -10.74 8.44 -15.22
CA GLU A 28 -11.59 8.21 -14.06
C GLU A 28 -10.85 8.46 -12.74
N GLY A 29 -9.54 8.22 -12.71
CA GLY A 29 -8.69 8.45 -11.53
C GLY A 29 -7.93 9.77 -11.60
N ALA A 30 -7.35 10.09 -12.76
CA ALA A 30 -6.45 11.22 -12.95
C ALA A 30 -7.03 12.57 -12.48
N ALA A 31 -8.34 12.78 -12.66
CA ALA A 31 -9.02 14.01 -12.25
C ALA A 31 -8.97 14.25 -10.73
N PHE A 32 -8.73 13.22 -9.92
CA PHE A 32 -8.73 13.28 -8.46
C PHE A 32 -7.33 13.45 -7.83
N PHE A 33 -6.25 13.44 -8.62
CA PHE A 33 -4.88 13.67 -8.13
C PHE A 33 -4.60 15.17 -7.94
N ASN A 34 -5.28 15.78 -6.98
CA ASN A 34 -5.19 17.21 -6.67
C ASN A 34 -5.41 17.50 -5.18
N ALA A 35 -5.11 18.73 -4.77
CA ALA A 35 -5.19 19.14 -3.37
C ALA A 35 -6.64 19.24 -2.86
N GLU A 36 -7.58 19.61 -3.72
CA GLU A 36 -9.00 19.72 -3.38
C GLU A 36 -9.58 18.37 -2.95
N THR A 37 -9.25 17.29 -3.66
CA THR A 37 -9.62 15.91 -3.29
C THR A 37 -9.05 15.55 -1.93
N VAL A 38 -7.74 15.74 -1.72
CA VAL A 38 -7.07 15.39 -0.46
C VAL A 38 -7.68 16.16 0.72
N GLN A 39 -7.96 17.45 0.54
CA GLN A 39 -8.60 18.28 1.54
C GLN A 39 -10.02 17.82 1.86
N ALA A 40 -10.78 17.39 0.85
CA ALA A 40 -12.13 16.83 1.04
C ALA A 40 -12.09 15.50 1.80
N LEU A 41 -11.14 14.60 1.49
CA LEU A 41 -10.94 13.36 2.23
C LEU A 41 -10.63 13.63 3.70
N LYS A 42 -9.73 14.58 3.98
CA LYS A 42 -9.41 14.98 5.36
C LYS A 42 -10.62 15.58 6.08
N SER A 43 -11.23 16.60 5.49
CA SER A 43 -12.19 17.47 6.21
C SER A 43 -13.59 16.88 6.26
N SER A 44 -14.02 16.24 5.18
CA SER A 44 -15.40 15.75 5.03
C SER A 44 -15.53 14.27 5.37
N TRP A 45 -14.48 13.47 5.15
CA TRP A 45 -14.49 12.02 5.38
C TRP A 45 -13.69 11.61 6.63
N ASN A 46 -13.06 12.59 7.30
CA ASN A 46 -12.21 12.36 8.47
C ASN A 46 -11.08 11.35 8.22
N ALA A 47 -10.60 11.26 6.98
CA ALA A 47 -9.48 10.41 6.63
C ALA A 47 -8.19 10.92 7.29
N ASN A 48 -7.35 9.99 7.74
CA ASN A 48 -5.98 10.30 8.18
C ASN A 48 -4.92 9.77 7.21
N LEU A 49 -5.34 9.21 6.07
CA LEU A 49 -4.51 8.63 5.03
C LEU A 49 -5.13 8.85 3.65
N VAL A 50 -4.30 9.07 2.63
CA VAL A 50 -4.67 8.93 1.21
C VAL A 50 -3.65 8.03 0.50
N ARG A 51 -4.10 7.16 -0.40
CA ARG A 51 -3.20 6.32 -1.21
C ARG A 51 -3.16 6.81 -2.65
N ALA A 52 -1.95 7.13 -3.15
CA ALA A 52 -1.70 7.58 -4.51
C ALA A 52 -1.26 6.40 -5.38
N THR A 53 -2.20 5.83 -6.13
CA THR A 53 -2.04 4.64 -6.97
C THR A 53 -1.44 4.99 -8.33
N MET A 54 -0.11 5.02 -8.40
CA MET A 54 0.59 5.37 -9.62
C MET A 54 0.59 4.19 -10.59
N GLY A 55 -0.23 4.26 -11.64
CA GLY A 55 -0.24 3.24 -12.68
C GLY A 55 1.12 3.13 -13.37
N VAL A 56 1.58 1.91 -13.61
CA VAL A 56 2.93 1.65 -14.14
C VAL A 56 2.91 1.26 -15.62
N GLU A 57 2.11 0.25 -15.95
CA GLU A 57 1.89 -0.23 -17.32
C GLU A 57 0.75 0.55 -18.02
N ASN A 58 0.45 0.21 -19.27
CA ASN A 58 -0.74 0.67 -20.00
C ASN A 58 -0.92 2.19 -20.03
N GLY A 59 0.13 2.92 -20.43
CA GLY A 59 0.14 4.38 -20.45
C GLY A 59 0.51 5.03 -19.11
N GLY A 60 0.84 4.23 -18.09
CA GLY A 60 1.36 4.68 -16.82
C GLY A 60 2.83 5.13 -16.85
N TYR A 61 3.48 5.04 -15.69
CA TYR A 61 4.82 5.56 -15.44
C TYR A 61 5.89 5.06 -16.44
N LEU A 62 5.81 3.82 -16.93
CA LEU A 62 6.80 3.32 -17.89
C LEU A 62 6.77 4.07 -19.23
N SER A 63 5.61 4.60 -19.62
CA SER A 63 5.45 5.39 -20.84
C SER A 63 5.52 6.89 -20.58
N ASN A 64 5.03 7.34 -19.42
CA ASN A 64 4.84 8.75 -19.09
C ASN A 64 5.40 9.10 -17.70
N PRO A 65 6.70 8.86 -17.43
CA PRO A 65 7.25 8.88 -16.07
C PRO A 65 7.09 10.24 -15.39
N SER A 66 7.37 11.34 -16.10
CA SER A 66 7.27 12.69 -15.53
C SER A 66 5.82 13.08 -15.23
N THR A 67 4.86 12.69 -16.08
CA THR A 67 3.44 13.01 -15.91
C THR A 67 2.87 12.26 -14.71
N GLU A 68 3.10 10.95 -14.61
CA GLU A 68 2.55 10.14 -13.53
C GLU A 68 3.22 10.47 -12.19
N GLN A 69 4.54 10.72 -12.18
CA GLN A 69 5.22 11.20 -10.97
C GLN A 69 4.70 12.56 -10.50
N ALA A 70 4.39 13.50 -11.41
CA ALA A 70 3.86 14.81 -11.03
C ALA A 70 2.49 14.70 -10.35
N LYS A 71 1.64 13.76 -10.76
CA LYS A 71 0.36 13.48 -10.10
C LYS A 71 0.56 12.96 -8.67
N VAL A 72 1.48 12.00 -8.50
CA VAL A 72 1.83 11.48 -7.16
C VAL A 72 2.38 12.60 -6.29
N ASP A 73 3.30 13.42 -6.81
CA ASP A 73 3.87 14.56 -6.11
C ASP A 73 2.80 15.56 -5.64
N ALA A 74 1.78 15.83 -6.46
CA ALA A 74 0.67 16.70 -6.10
C ALA A 74 -0.12 16.16 -4.89
N VAL A 75 -0.40 14.84 -4.88
CA VAL A 75 -1.11 14.19 -3.76
C VAL A 75 -0.24 14.15 -2.50
N VAL A 76 1.05 13.85 -2.63
CA VAL A 76 1.99 13.83 -1.50
C VAL A 76 2.10 15.20 -0.87
N GLN A 77 2.29 16.25 -1.66
CA GLN A 77 2.37 17.61 -1.14
C GLN A 77 1.07 18.02 -0.44
N ALA A 78 -0.08 17.75 -1.05
CA ALA A 78 -1.37 18.05 -0.45
C ALA A 78 -1.60 17.29 0.87
N ALA A 79 -1.16 16.03 0.97
CA ALA A 79 -1.26 15.25 2.21
C ALA A 79 -0.38 15.83 3.33
N ILE A 80 0.83 16.28 2.99
CA ILE A 80 1.72 16.99 3.92
C ILE A 80 1.05 18.26 4.43
N ASP A 81 0.54 19.10 3.52
CA ASP A 81 -0.10 20.38 3.85
C ASP A 81 -1.37 20.18 4.71
N ALA A 82 -2.13 19.13 4.43
CA ALA A 82 -3.33 18.75 5.19
C ALA A 82 -3.03 18.01 6.51
N GLY A 83 -1.76 17.66 6.77
CA GLY A 83 -1.35 16.94 7.98
C GLY A 83 -1.90 15.52 8.07
N ILE A 84 -1.99 14.81 6.94
CA ILE A 84 -2.36 13.39 6.88
C ILE A 84 -1.25 12.53 6.26
N TYR A 85 -1.34 11.22 6.45
CA TYR A 85 -0.41 10.29 5.83
C TYR A 85 -0.73 10.09 4.34
N VAL A 86 0.28 9.67 3.58
CA VAL A 86 0.15 9.31 2.17
C VAL A 86 0.91 8.02 1.87
N ILE A 87 0.26 7.08 1.17
CA ILE A 87 0.96 5.95 0.55
C ILE A 87 1.33 6.35 -0.88
N ILE A 88 2.61 6.22 -1.21
CA ILE A 88 3.13 6.25 -2.58
C ILE A 88 3.15 4.81 -3.07
N ASP A 89 2.23 4.47 -3.97
CA ASP A 89 2.03 3.11 -4.45
C ASP A 89 2.52 2.92 -5.89
N TRP A 90 3.37 1.90 -6.08
CA TRP A 90 3.75 1.38 -7.38
C TRP A 90 2.68 0.39 -7.88
N HIS A 91 1.68 0.95 -8.55
CA HIS A 91 0.45 0.26 -8.91
C HIS A 91 0.63 -0.58 -10.19
N ASP A 92 1.17 -1.78 -9.99
CA ASP A 92 1.54 -2.75 -11.02
C ASP A 92 1.14 -4.17 -10.60
N HIS A 93 0.93 -5.06 -11.58
CA HIS A 93 0.76 -6.51 -11.39
C HIS A 93 2.04 -7.30 -11.73
N ASN A 94 2.98 -6.66 -12.45
CA ASN A 94 4.17 -7.27 -13.03
C ASN A 94 5.47 -6.60 -12.56
N ALA A 95 5.48 -5.94 -11.39
CA ALA A 95 6.62 -5.12 -10.96
C ALA A 95 7.96 -5.87 -10.87
N ALA A 96 7.94 -7.19 -10.67
CA ALA A 96 9.14 -8.02 -10.73
C ALA A 96 9.87 -7.89 -12.08
N SER A 97 9.13 -7.75 -13.18
CA SER A 97 9.66 -7.47 -14.53
C SER A 97 10.16 -6.04 -14.70
N HIS A 98 9.79 -5.13 -13.79
CA HIS A 98 10.11 -3.71 -13.83
C HIS A 98 10.91 -3.25 -12.60
N THR A 99 11.61 -4.18 -11.94
CA THR A 99 12.33 -3.91 -10.67
C THR A 99 13.29 -2.72 -10.78
N SER A 100 14.01 -2.58 -11.90
CA SER A 100 14.93 -1.45 -12.12
C SER A 100 14.21 -0.09 -12.20
N SER A 101 13.04 -0.05 -12.85
CA SER A 101 12.19 1.14 -12.94
C SER A 101 11.63 1.51 -11.56
N ALA A 102 11.16 0.53 -10.79
CA ALA A 102 10.70 0.73 -9.42
C ALA A 102 11.83 1.25 -8.52
N VAL A 103 13.03 0.67 -8.59
CA VAL A 103 14.23 1.15 -7.88
C VAL A 103 14.53 2.60 -8.21
N SER A 104 14.50 2.98 -9.50
CA SER A 104 14.75 4.36 -9.94
C SER A 104 13.71 5.35 -9.41
N PHE A 105 12.43 4.98 -9.51
CA PHE A 105 11.32 5.78 -9.01
C PHE A 105 11.42 5.98 -7.48
N PHE A 106 11.52 4.89 -6.72
CA PHE A 106 11.58 4.97 -5.27
C PHE A 106 12.89 5.61 -4.76
N SER A 107 14.01 5.51 -5.49
CA SER A 107 15.22 6.30 -5.18
C SER A 107 14.93 7.80 -5.27
N THR A 108 14.18 8.22 -6.29
CA THR A 108 13.80 9.62 -6.50
C THR A 108 12.84 10.10 -5.41
N MET A 109 11.78 9.33 -5.15
CA MET A 109 10.75 9.69 -4.17
C MET A 109 11.31 9.70 -2.75
N SER A 110 12.07 8.67 -2.36
CA SER A 110 12.68 8.59 -1.02
C SER A 110 13.72 9.67 -0.77
N LYS A 111 14.48 10.09 -1.80
CA LYS A 111 15.40 11.23 -1.69
C LYS A 111 14.65 12.56 -1.52
N LYS A 112 13.56 12.76 -2.26
CA LYS A 112 12.77 13.99 -2.23
C LYS A 112 12.02 14.15 -0.90
N TYR A 113 11.40 13.07 -0.42
CA TYR A 113 10.56 13.06 0.79
C TYR A 113 11.27 12.41 1.99
N ALA A 114 12.60 12.38 1.99
CA ALA A 114 13.38 11.91 3.12
C ALA A 114 13.00 12.70 4.40
N ASN A 115 12.76 11.98 5.49
CA ASN A 115 12.37 12.55 6.79
C ASN A 115 11.00 13.25 6.80
N VAL A 116 10.17 13.07 5.77
CA VAL A 116 8.77 13.49 5.81
C VAL A 116 7.95 12.36 6.45
N PRO A 117 7.45 12.50 7.69
CA PRO A 117 6.84 11.41 8.43
C PRO A 117 5.47 10.98 7.88
N ASN A 118 4.88 11.79 7.00
CA ASN A 118 3.61 11.51 6.34
C ASN A 118 3.71 10.35 5.33
N VAL A 119 4.90 10.09 4.79
CA VAL A 119 5.07 9.19 3.63
C VAL A 119 5.23 7.74 4.07
N LEU A 120 4.46 6.88 3.41
CA LEU A 120 4.61 5.43 3.39
C LEU A 120 4.86 5.00 1.93
N TYR A 121 5.66 3.96 1.73
CA TYR A 121 5.96 3.44 0.39
C TYR A 121 5.33 2.06 0.21
N GLU A 122 4.52 1.87 -0.83
CA GLU A 122 4.02 0.56 -1.22
C GLU A 122 4.72 0.11 -2.51
N THR A 123 5.59 -0.90 -2.39
CA THR A 123 6.59 -1.19 -3.43
C THR A 123 6.04 -2.01 -4.60
N PHE A 124 4.90 -2.67 -4.40
CA PHE A 124 4.23 -3.50 -5.39
C PHE A 124 2.78 -3.70 -4.94
N ASN A 125 1.82 -3.13 -5.67
CA ASN A 125 0.39 -3.25 -5.41
C ASN A 125 -0.12 -4.70 -5.30
N GLU A 126 -0.17 -5.41 -6.44
CA GLU A 126 -0.84 -6.72 -6.52
C GLU A 126 -0.04 -7.69 -7.37
N PRO A 127 0.98 -8.35 -6.79
CA PRO A 127 1.62 -9.49 -7.42
C PRO A 127 0.59 -10.54 -7.85
N LEU A 128 0.74 -11.08 -9.05
CA LEU A 128 -0.05 -12.23 -9.49
C LEU A 128 0.35 -13.50 -8.70
N GLN A 129 0.05 -14.67 -9.24
CA GLN A 129 0.39 -15.97 -8.65
C GLN A 129 1.86 -16.31 -8.89
N VAL A 130 2.76 -15.53 -8.28
CA VAL A 130 4.22 -15.67 -8.38
C VAL A 130 4.81 -16.09 -7.04
N ASP A 131 5.93 -16.81 -7.09
CA ASP A 131 6.58 -17.33 -5.89
C ASP A 131 7.09 -16.20 -4.98
N TRP A 132 6.73 -16.25 -3.69
CA TRP A 132 7.17 -15.28 -2.69
C TRP A 132 8.70 -15.25 -2.59
N THR A 133 9.33 -16.42 -2.39
CA THR A 133 10.74 -16.48 -2.00
C THR A 133 11.70 -16.22 -3.16
N GLY A 134 11.42 -16.80 -4.32
CA GLY A 134 12.27 -16.76 -5.50
C GLY A 134 12.05 -15.55 -6.40
N VAL A 135 10.86 -14.93 -6.36
CA VAL A 135 10.54 -13.78 -7.22
C VAL A 135 10.33 -12.51 -6.42
N LEU A 136 9.41 -12.51 -5.44
CA LEU A 136 9.01 -11.28 -4.75
C LEU A 136 10.04 -10.80 -3.72
N VAL A 137 10.65 -11.70 -2.94
CA VAL A 137 11.69 -11.32 -1.95
C VAL A 137 12.87 -10.60 -2.62
N PRO A 138 13.48 -11.10 -3.72
CA PRO A 138 14.53 -10.36 -4.43
C PRO A 138 14.09 -8.99 -4.95
N CYS A 139 12.90 -8.92 -5.56
CA CYS A 139 12.31 -7.68 -6.06
C CYS A 139 12.15 -6.64 -4.94
N HIS A 140 11.46 -7.02 -3.86
CA HIS A 140 11.23 -6.17 -2.70
C HIS A 140 12.54 -5.72 -2.04
N LYS A 141 13.51 -6.62 -1.84
CA LYS A 141 14.80 -6.25 -1.26
C LYS A 141 15.55 -5.20 -2.08
N ALA A 142 15.49 -5.27 -3.41
CA ALA A 142 16.11 -4.27 -4.28
C ALA A 142 15.47 -2.88 -4.08
N VAL A 143 14.14 -2.80 -4.05
CA VAL A 143 13.41 -1.54 -3.84
C VAL A 143 13.58 -1.01 -2.41
N ILE A 144 13.52 -1.88 -1.40
CA ILE A 144 13.77 -1.51 0.01
C ILE A 144 15.16 -0.91 0.16
N ALA A 145 16.19 -1.52 -0.44
CA ALA A 145 17.56 -1.00 -0.37
C ALA A 145 17.67 0.40 -0.98
N ALA A 146 16.99 0.63 -2.11
CA ALA A 146 16.94 1.93 -2.78
C ALA A 146 16.26 3.01 -1.91
N ILE A 147 15.14 2.67 -1.25
CA ILE A 147 14.47 3.56 -0.31
C ILE A 147 15.36 3.84 0.90
N ARG A 148 15.91 2.80 1.52
CA ARG A 148 16.71 2.89 2.76
C ARG A 148 18.04 3.60 2.57
N ALA A 149 18.54 3.74 1.34
CA ALA A 149 19.68 4.59 1.03
C ALA A 149 19.41 6.09 1.28
N ASN A 150 18.13 6.52 1.25
CA ASN A 150 17.73 7.91 1.47
C ASN A 150 16.84 8.10 2.72
N ASP A 151 16.04 7.09 3.08
CA ASP A 151 15.03 7.16 4.12
C ASP A 151 15.11 5.96 5.07
N ALA A 152 15.69 6.19 6.26
CA ALA A 152 15.95 5.14 7.23
C ALA A 152 14.74 4.70 8.06
N LYS A 153 13.62 5.44 8.03
CA LYS A 153 12.57 5.30 9.06
C LYS A 153 11.16 5.09 8.52
N ASN A 154 10.79 5.68 7.39
CA ASN A 154 9.40 5.58 6.91
C ASN A 154 9.00 4.14 6.60
N VAL A 155 7.72 3.83 6.77
CA VAL A 155 7.18 2.49 6.59
C VAL A 155 7.23 2.09 5.12
N ILE A 156 7.64 0.86 4.86
CA ILE A 156 7.60 0.25 3.53
C ILE A 156 6.64 -0.95 3.60
N ILE A 157 5.67 -0.99 2.70
CA ILE A 157 4.60 -1.97 2.61
C ILE A 157 4.85 -2.82 1.36
N LEU A 158 4.82 -4.15 1.52
CA LEU A 158 5.23 -5.10 0.50
C LEU A 158 4.04 -5.95 0.02
N GLY A 159 3.70 -5.83 -1.27
CA GLY A 159 2.74 -6.71 -1.94
C GLY A 159 3.05 -8.19 -1.73
N THR A 160 2.01 -9.00 -1.51
CA THR A 160 2.11 -10.45 -1.30
C THR A 160 1.54 -11.22 -2.49
N PRO A 161 1.82 -12.53 -2.66
CA PRO A 161 1.31 -13.28 -3.81
C PRO A 161 -0.22 -13.28 -3.91
N THR A 162 -0.72 -13.55 -5.12
CA THR A 162 -2.15 -13.76 -5.41
C THR A 162 -2.98 -12.51 -5.11
N TRP A 163 -2.69 -11.41 -5.80
CA TRP A 163 -3.32 -10.09 -5.60
C TRP A 163 -3.26 -9.64 -4.15
N SER A 164 -2.08 -9.78 -3.54
CA SER A 164 -1.84 -9.44 -2.14
C SER A 164 -2.77 -10.17 -1.15
N GLN A 165 -3.00 -11.47 -1.33
CA GLN A 165 -3.82 -12.30 -0.42
C GLN A 165 -2.98 -13.25 0.44
N ASP A 166 -1.81 -13.67 -0.03
CA ASP A 166 -1.01 -14.74 0.57
C ASP A 166 -0.03 -14.23 1.63
N VAL A 167 -0.52 -13.42 2.57
CA VAL A 167 0.24 -12.90 3.71
C VAL A 167 0.75 -14.01 4.64
N ASP A 168 0.01 -15.12 4.73
CA ASP A 168 0.41 -16.32 5.47
C ASP A 168 1.67 -16.97 4.87
N VAL A 169 1.80 -16.97 3.54
CA VAL A 169 3.01 -17.42 2.85
C VAL A 169 4.18 -16.47 3.12
N ALA A 170 3.95 -15.16 2.99
CA ALA A 170 4.98 -14.15 3.27
C ALA A 170 5.51 -14.24 4.71
N SER A 171 4.63 -14.54 5.66
CA SER A 171 4.97 -14.66 7.09
C SER A 171 5.88 -15.84 7.44
N GLN A 172 5.97 -16.87 6.58
CA GLN A 172 6.86 -18.02 6.78
C GLN A 172 8.31 -17.71 6.38
N ASN A 173 8.52 -16.72 5.50
CA ASN A 173 9.83 -16.25 5.07
C ASN A 173 9.82 -14.72 5.00
N PRO A 174 9.70 -14.02 6.14
CA PRO A 174 9.64 -12.57 6.15
C PRO A 174 10.97 -11.97 5.71
N ILE A 175 10.92 -10.79 5.07
CA ILE A 175 12.12 -10.03 4.74
C ILE A 175 12.76 -9.51 6.03
N THR A 176 13.98 -9.97 6.30
CA THR A 176 14.80 -9.57 7.45
C THR A 176 15.93 -8.63 7.04
N GLY A 177 16.55 -7.96 8.01
CA GLY A 177 17.65 -7.01 7.79
C GLY A 177 17.22 -5.56 7.53
N PHE A 178 15.91 -5.30 7.49
CA PHE A 178 15.34 -3.97 7.32
C PHE A 178 14.31 -3.69 8.43
N SER A 179 14.21 -2.42 8.83
CA SER A 179 13.24 -1.95 9.80
C SER A 179 11.96 -1.42 9.13
N ASN A 180 10.89 -1.33 9.90
CA ASN A 180 9.62 -0.69 9.51
C ASN A 180 9.01 -1.26 8.22
N ILE A 181 8.97 -2.58 8.14
CA ILE A 181 8.38 -3.33 7.03
C ILE A 181 7.00 -3.84 7.44
N MET A 182 6.02 -3.68 6.55
CA MET A 182 4.69 -4.29 6.66
C MET A 182 4.35 -5.02 5.35
N TYR A 183 3.34 -5.88 5.37
CA TYR A 183 2.95 -6.71 4.23
C TYR A 183 1.52 -6.39 3.82
N THR A 184 1.29 -6.29 2.51
CA THR A 184 -0.01 -5.93 1.97
C THR A 184 -1.00 -7.09 2.07
N LEU A 185 -2.22 -6.78 2.51
CA LEU A 185 -3.40 -7.62 2.36
C LEU A 185 -4.49 -6.87 1.60
N HIS A 186 -4.99 -7.41 0.49
CA HIS A 186 -6.17 -6.87 -0.20
C HIS A 186 -7.37 -7.81 -0.05
N TYR A 187 -8.57 -7.23 0.06
CA TYR A 187 -9.80 -8.00 0.07
C TYR A 187 -10.96 -7.26 -0.59
N TYR A 188 -11.94 -8.02 -1.06
CA TYR A 188 -13.20 -7.51 -1.59
C TYR A 188 -14.31 -8.28 -0.88
N ALA A 189 -15.12 -7.57 -0.08
CA ALA A 189 -15.93 -8.19 0.97
C ALA A 189 -16.95 -9.22 0.44
N ALA A 190 -17.45 -9.06 -0.79
CA ALA A 190 -18.38 -10.01 -1.38
C ALA A 190 -17.69 -11.28 -1.92
N SER A 191 -16.38 -11.22 -2.18
CA SER A 191 -15.59 -12.35 -2.70
C SER A 191 -14.78 -13.07 -1.63
N HIS A 192 -14.18 -12.32 -0.71
CA HIS A 192 -13.24 -12.81 0.28
C HIS A 192 -13.85 -12.70 1.69
N LYS A 193 -13.93 -13.80 2.42
CA LYS A 193 -14.64 -13.91 3.70
C LYS A 193 -13.73 -14.46 4.80
N ALA A 194 -14.17 -15.50 5.50
CA ALA A 194 -13.51 -16.01 6.70
C ALA A 194 -12.17 -16.69 6.38
N GLU A 195 -12.06 -17.28 5.20
CA GLU A 195 -10.86 -17.97 4.71
C GLU A 195 -9.68 -17.01 4.56
N LEU A 196 -9.89 -15.81 4.01
CA LEU A 196 -8.81 -14.83 3.87
C LEU A 196 -8.47 -14.17 5.22
N ARG A 197 -9.46 -13.94 6.10
CA ARG A 197 -9.20 -13.51 7.49
C ARG A 197 -8.36 -14.54 8.25
N ALA A 198 -8.53 -15.83 8.01
CA ALA A 198 -7.72 -16.88 8.63
C ALA A 198 -6.24 -16.83 8.16
N LYS A 199 -5.98 -16.50 6.90
CA LYS A 199 -4.62 -16.24 6.40
C LYS A 199 -3.99 -15.04 7.10
N ALA A 200 -4.74 -13.93 7.19
CA ALA A 200 -4.30 -12.75 7.91
C ALA A 200 -3.98 -13.05 9.39
N GLN A 201 -4.85 -13.79 10.08
CA GLN A 201 -4.60 -14.21 11.46
C GLN A 201 -3.35 -15.09 11.59
N THR A 202 -3.11 -15.99 10.63
CA THR A 202 -1.91 -16.84 10.60
C THR A 202 -0.64 -15.98 10.48
N ALA A 203 -0.65 -14.99 9.59
CA ALA A 203 0.46 -14.06 9.42
C ALA A 203 0.72 -13.20 10.68
N LEU A 204 -0.34 -12.71 11.33
CA LEU A 204 -0.23 -11.99 12.61
C LEU A 204 0.34 -12.89 13.71
N ASN A 205 -0.09 -14.15 13.79
CA ASN A 205 0.44 -15.12 14.76
C ASN A 205 1.92 -15.43 14.50
N ASN A 206 2.37 -15.39 13.25
CA ASN A 206 3.77 -15.53 12.86
C ASN A 206 4.59 -14.24 13.09
N GLY A 207 3.95 -13.15 13.54
CA GLY A 207 4.61 -11.95 14.04
C GLY A 207 4.90 -10.87 12.99
N ILE A 208 4.33 -10.95 11.79
CA ILE A 208 4.48 -9.89 10.78
C ILE A 208 3.36 -8.86 10.85
N GLY A 209 3.69 -7.59 10.60
CA GLY A 209 2.69 -6.51 10.49
C GLY A 209 1.99 -6.53 9.13
N ILE A 210 0.67 -6.41 9.12
CA ILE A 210 -0.15 -6.37 7.92
C ILE A 210 -0.72 -4.96 7.74
N PHE A 211 -0.75 -4.47 6.49
CA PHE A 211 -1.42 -3.24 6.13
C PHE A 211 -2.41 -3.54 5.00
N VAL A 212 -3.68 -3.19 5.19
CA VAL A 212 -4.69 -3.25 4.12
C VAL A 212 -4.65 -1.92 3.35
N THR A 213 -3.87 -1.88 2.26
CA THR A 213 -3.71 -0.67 1.42
C THR A 213 -4.84 -0.51 0.43
N GLU A 214 -5.53 -1.61 0.08
CA GLU A 214 -6.74 -1.62 -0.73
C GLU A 214 -7.79 -2.61 -0.22
N TYR A 215 -9.06 -2.19 -0.21
CA TYR A 215 -10.18 -3.12 -0.09
C TYR A 215 -11.44 -2.57 -0.77
N GLY A 216 -12.35 -3.46 -1.14
CA GLY A 216 -13.68 -3.13 -1.65
C GLY A 216 -14.81 -3.72 -0.82
N THR A 217 -15.98 -3.08 -0.85
CA THR A 217 -17.21 -3.60 -0.19
C THR A 217 -18.06 -4.48 -1.09
N VAL A 218 -17.66 -4.61 -2.36
CA VAL A 218 -18.33 -5.39 -3.40
C VAL A 218 -17.48 -6.62 -3.78
N ASP A 219 -17.72 -7.23 -4.95
CA ASP A 219 -16.92 -8.37 -5.41
C ASP A 219 -15.59 -7.93 -6.04
N ALA A 220 -14.66 -8.88 -6.21
CA ALA A 220 -13.29 -8.64 -6.67
C ALA A 220 -13.18 -8.11 -8.11
N SER A 221 -14.27 -8.00 -8.87
CA SER A 221 -14.27 -7.28 -10.15
C SER A 221 -14.38 -5.76 -9.97
N GLY A 222 -14.65 -5.28 -8.74
CA GLY A 222 -15.00 -3.90 -8.45
C GLY A 222 -16.46 -3.55 -8.76
N GLY A 223 -17.24 -4.50 -9.26
CA GLY A 223 -18.67 -4.37 -9.53
C GLY A 223 -19.55 -5.12 -8.54
N GLY A 224 -20.84 -5.26 -8.88
CA GLY A 224 -21.80 -5.99 -8.05
C GLY A 224 -22.40 -5.16 -6.91
N SER A 225 -23.08 -5.84 -5.99
CA SER A 225 -23.73 -5.21 -4.82
C SER A 225 -22.84 -5.26 -3.60
N VAL A 226 -23.02 -4.29 -2.70
CA VAL A 226 -22.33 -4.25 -1.42
C VAL A 226 -22.72 -5.46 -0.56
N ASP A 227 -21.73 -6.20 -0.06
CA ASP A 227 -21.92 -7.21 0.98
C ASP A 227 -21.64 -6.58 2.35
N GLN A 228 -22.68 -5.97 2.93
CA GLN A 228 -22.57 -5.22 4.18
C GLN A 228 -22.13 -6.11 5.35
N ALA A 229 -22.72 -7.31 5.49
CA ALA A 229 -22.40 -8.21 6.58
C ALA A 229 -20.94 -8.69 6.53
N SER A 230 -20.43 -8.98 5.34
CA SER A 230 -19.01 -9.34 5.18
C SER A 230 -18.09 -8.14 5.44
N SER A 231 -18.48 -6.93 5.00
CA SER A 231 -17.72 -5.71 5.25
C SER A 231 -17.56 -5.43 6.75
N GLU A 232 -18.66 -5.52 7.51
CA GLU A 232 -18.64 -5.34 8.97
C GLU A 232 -17.78 -6.39 9.68
N ALA A 233 -17.79 -7.65 9.21
CA ALA A 233 -16.93 -8.71 9.74
C ALA A 233 -15.44 -8.43 9.47
N TRP A 234 -15.10 -7.85 8.32
CA TRP A 234 -13.74 -7.41 8.02
C TRP A 234 -13.30 -6.26 8.91
N TRP A 235 -14.10 -5.20 9.04
CA TRP A 235 -13.75 -4.06 9.90
C TRP A 235 -13.59 -4.46 11.36
N THR A 236 -14.47 -5.32 11.87
CA THR A 236 -14.36 -5.88 13.23
C THR A 236 -13.03 -6.64 13.41
N PHE A 237 -12.63 -7.45 12.41
CA PHE A 237 -11.37 -8.17 12.45
C PHE A 237 -10.16 -7.22 12.45
N LEU A 238 -10.17 -6.18 11.61
CA LEU A 238 -9.08 -5.20 11.52
C LEU A 238 -8.96 -4.37 12.81
N ASP A 239 -10.07 -3.87 13.35
CA ASP A 239 -10.09 -3.08 14.59
C ASP A 239 -9.61 -3.87 15.80
N SER A 240 -9.86 -5.18 15.82
CA SER A 240 -9.42 -6.09 16.89
C SER A 240 -7.91 -6.39 16.84
N ASN A 241 -7.23 -6.09 15.73
CA ASN A 241 -5.83 -6.44 15.47
C ASN A 241 -4.90 -5.22 15.25
N LYS A 242 -5.30 -4.01 15.70
CA LYS A 242 -4.48 -2.79 15.64
C LYS A 242 -3.18 -2.84 16.45
#